data_AF-A0A8D0H805-F1
#
_entry.id   AF-A0A8D0H805-F1
#
_cell.length_a   1.000
_cell.length_b   1.000
_cell.length_c   1.000
_cell.angle_alpha   90.00
_cell.angle_beta   90.00
_cell.angle_gamma   90.00
#
_symmetry.space_group_name_H-M   'P 1'
#
loop_
_entity.id
_entity.type
_entity.pdbx_description
1 polymer ?
#
loop_
_entity_poly.entity_id
_entity_poly.type
_entity_poly.pdbx_seq_one_letter_code
_entity_poly.pdbx_strand_id
1 'polypeptide(L)'
;FGSWAGQLGDGRAHLLGVYTNRYGERWELQLKGSGKTPYSRNGDGRAVLRSSVREFLCSEAMHYLGIPTSRAASIIVSSDDVWRDQFYNGNIKKER
;
A
#
# COMPACT_ATOMS: atom_id res chain seq x y z
N PHE A 1 7.68 -14.04 10.11
CA PHE A 1 8.29 -15.38 10.23
C PHE A 1 9.55 -15.37 11.12
N GLY A 2 9.48 -14.97 12.40
CA GLY A 2 10.50 -15.22 13.45
C GLY A 2 11.96 -14.72 13.31
N SER A 3 12.49 -14.51 12.11
CA SER A 3 13.91 -14.21 11.84
C SER A 3 14.13 -12.74 11.49
N TRP A 4 15.34 -12.24 11.76
CA TRP A 4 15.78 -10.92 11.28
C TRP A 4 15.86 -10.90 9.74
N ALA A 5 15.18 -9.94 9.12
CA ALA A 5 15.06 -9.86 7.66
C ALA A 5 16.07 -8.90 7.00
N GLY A 6 17.02 -8.35 7.78
CA GLY A 6 17.91 -7.29 7.29
C GLY A 6 17.19 -5.95 7.13
N GLN A 7 17.78 -5.06 6.32
CA GLN A 7 17.19 -3.77 6.02
C GLN A 7 15.87 -3.92 5.23
N LEU A 8 14.82 -3.26 5.73
CA LEU A 8 13.54 -3.07 5.05
C LEU A 8 13.40 -1.59 4.66
N GLY A 9 12.28 -0.96 5.02
CA GLY A 9 11.91 0.41 4.68
C GLY A 9 10.70 0.46 3.75
N ASP A 10 10.36 1.66 3.30
CA ASP A 10 9.21 1.89 2.42
C ASP A 10 9.50 1.42 1.01
N GLY A 11 9.43 0.11 0.77
CA GLY A 11 9.81 -0.48 -0.51
C GLY A 11 8.84 -0.20 -1.67
N ARG A 12 7.67 0.38 -1.39
CA ARG A 12 6.64 0.72 -2.40
C ARG A 12 5.70 1.86 -1.97
N ALA A 13 6.12 2.67 -1.01
CA ALA A 13 5.32 3.75 -0.47
C ALA A 13 6.17 5.01 -0.37
N HIS A 14 5.52 6.16 -0.50
CA HIS A 14 6.14 7.45 -0.22
C HIS A 14 5.23 8.23 0.71
N LEU A 15 5.80 8.82 1.77
CA LEU A 15 5.15 9.85 2.55
C LEU A 15 5.15 11.14 1.72
N LEU A 16 3.98 11.56 1.26
CA LEU A 16 3.83 12.82 0.52
C LEU A 16 3.98 14.03 1.45
N GLY A 17 3.62 13.86 2.72
CA GLY A 17 3.75 14.88 3.75
C GLY A 17 2.82 14.63 4.93
N VAL A 18 2.80 15.59 5.85
CA VAL A 18 1.90 15.61 7.00
C VAL A 18 0.92 16.76 6.84
N TYR A 19 -0.37 16.45 6.84
CA TYR A 19 -1.46 17.40 6.79
C TYR A 19 -1.99 17.67 8.21
N THR A 20 -2.19 18.93 8.57
CA THR A 20 -2.91 19.29 9.80
C THR A 20 -4.32 19.70 9.45
N ASN A 21 -5.32 19.02 10.02
CA ASN A 21 -6.72 19.32 9.72
C ASN A 21 -7.24 20.51 10.55
N ARG A 22 -8.49 20.92 10.28
CA ARG A 22 -9.16 22.04 10.97
C ARG A 22 -9.34 21.85 12.49
N TYR A 23 -9.15 20.64 12.99
CA TYR A 23 -9.22 20.30 14.42
C TYR A 23 -7.83 20.27 15.08
N GLY A 24 -6.76 20.57 14.33
CA GLY A 24 -5.38 20.53 14.81
C GLY A 24 -4.76 19.13 14.80
N GLU A 25 -5.44 18.12 14.25
CA GLU A 25 -4.93 16.75 14.18
C GLU A 25 -3.95 16.61 13.02
N ARG A 26 -2.86 15.85 13.24
CA ARG A 26 -1.85 15.57 12.22
C ARG A 26 -2.12 14.24 11.53
N TRP A 27 -2.13 14.25 10.21
CA TRP A 27 -2.38 13.10 9.35
C TRP A 27 -1.22 12.89 8.40
N GLU A 28 -0.66 11.68 8.37
CA GLU A 28 0.32 11.29 7.37
C GLU A 28 -0.36 10.92 6.06
N LEU A 29 0.09 11.53 4.96
CA LEU A 29 -0.39 11.20 3.62
C LEU A 29 0.59 10.25 2.96
N GLN A 30 0.33 8.95 3.05
CA GLN A 30 1.16 7.92 2.42
C GLN A 30 0.53 7.44 1.11
N LEU A 31 1.30 7.45 0.01
CA LEU A 31 0.88 6.93 -1.28
C LEU A 31 1.51 5.55 -1.53
N LYS A 32 0.73 4.48 -1.37
CA LYS A 32 1.15 3.09 -1.61
C LYS A 32 1.05 2.74 -3.09
N GLY A 33 2.06 2.06 -3.63
CA GLY A 33 2.17 1.72 -5.06
C GLY A 33 2.75 2.83 -5.93
N SER A 34 3.32 3.87 -5.31
CA SER A 34 3.86 5.07 -5.97
C SER A 34 5.14 4.83 -6.79
N GLY A 35 5.73 3.64 -6.74
CA GLY A 35 6.92 3.29 -7.49
C GLY A 35 8.08 2.83 -6.60
N LYS A 36 9.24 2.64 -7.23
CA LYS A 36 10.44 2.17 -6.54
C LYS A 36 11.02 3.23 -5.61
N THR A 37 11.67 2.76 -4.56
CA THR A 37 12.45 3.53 -3.58
C THR A 37 13.81 2.86 -3.39
N PRO A 38 14.77 3.49 -2.69
CA PRO A 38 16.01 2.82 -2.28
C PRO A 38 15.77 1.54 -1.44
N TYR A 39 14.56 1.37 -0.89
CA TYR A 39 14.17 0.25 -0.03
C TYR A 39 13.37 -0.83 -0.77
N SER A 40 13.15 -0.72 -2.09
CA SER A 40 12.34 -1.67 -2.87
C SER A 40 12.92 -3.08 -2.94
N ARG A 41 14.22 -3.25 -2.67
CA ARG A 41 14.94 -4.53 -2.87
C ARG A 41 14.66 -5.06 -4.28
N ASN A 42 14.18 -6.30 -4.40
CA ASN A 42 13.84 -6.91 -5.70
C ASN A 42 12.41 -6.61 -6.18
N GLY A 43 11.65 -5.81 -5.43
CA GLY A 43 10.28 -5.43 -5.80
C GLY A 43 10.22 -4.36 -6.88
N ASP A 44 9.07 -4.26 -7.55
CA ASP A 44 8.81 -3.25 -8.58
C ASP A 44 8.28 -1.91 -8.03
N GLY A 45 8.00 -1.84 -6.72
CA GLY A 45 7.45 -0.65 -6.09
C GLY A 45 5.96 -0.39 -6.38
N ARG A 46 5.26 -1.34 -6.99
CA ARG A 46 3.85 -1.18 -7.41
C ARG A 46 2.87 -1.94 -6.51
N ALA A 47 1.65 -1.44 -6.47
CA ALA A 47 0.49 -2.12 -5.90
C ALA A 47 -0.48 -2.45 -7.03
N VAL A 48 -1.16 -3.60 -6.93
CA VAL A 48 -2.21 -4.02 -7.86
C VAL A 48 -3.59 -3.64 -7.32
N LEU A 49 -4.55 -3.38 -8.20
CA LEU A 49 -5.91 -2.94 -7.88
C LEU A 49 -6.58 -3.85 -6.85
N ARG A 50 -6.47 -5.18 -6.99
CA ARG A 50 -7.06 -6.12 -6.03
C ARG A 50 -6.55 -5.92 -4.60
N SER A 51 -5.27 -5.58 -4.45
CA SER A 51 -4.66 -5.38 -3.13
C SER A 51 -5.10 -4.04 -2.55
N SER A 52 -5.14 -2.99 -3.38
CA SER A 52 -5.60 -1.65 -3.01
C SER A 52 -7.07 -1.63 -2.58
N VAL A 53 -7.95 -2.33 -3.32
CA VAL A 53 -9.38 -2.44 -2.98
C VAL A 53 -9.58 -3.15 -1.65
N ARG A 54 -8.89 -4.27 -1.43
CA ARG A 54 -8.98 -5.01 -0.16
C ARG A 54 -8.51 -4.18 1.03
N GLU A 55 -7.39 -3.47 0.86
CA GLU A 55 -6.84 -2.61 1.91
C GLU A 55 -7.81 -1.46 2.24
N PHE A 56 -8.32 -0.75 1.23
CA PHE A 56 -9.31 0.31 1.41
C PHE A 56 -10.55 -0.19 2.17
N LEU A 57 -11.16 -1.27 1.69
CA LEU A 57 -12.38 -1.81 2.30
C LEU A 57 -12.15 -2.25 3.74
N CYS A 58 -11.02 -2.93 4.01
CA CYS A 58 -10.72 -3.40 5.36
C CYS A 58 -10.42 -2.24 6.32
N SER A 59 -9.61 -1.27 5.89
CA SER A 59 -9.28 -0.07 6.69
C SER A 59 -10.54 0.69 7.10
N GLU A 60 -11.44 0.96 6.16
CA GLU A 60 -12.64 1.73 6.46
C GLU A 60 -13.67 0.90 7.24
N ALA A 61 -13.83 -0.39 6.93
CA ALA A 61 -14.70 -1.28 7.71
C ALA A 61 -14.24 -1.37 9.18
N MET A 62 -12.94 -1.58 9.43
CA MET A 62 -12.41 -1.62 10.80
C MET A 62 -12.64 -0.29 11.54
N HIS A 63 -12.45 0.84 10.86
CA HIS A 63 -12.74 2.15 11.45
C HIS A 63 -14.21 2.28 11.88
N TYR A 64 -15.15 1.91 11.01
CA TYR A 64 -16.59 1.97 11.32
C TYR A 64 -17.05 0.89 12.31
N LEU A 65 -16.26 -0.16 12.52
CA LEU A 65 -16.43 -1.12 13.62
C LEU A 65 -15.86 -0.63 14.96
N GLY A 66 -15.25 0.56 15.01
CA GLY A 66 -14.64 1.11 16.22
C GLY A 66 -13.27 0.50 16.56
N ILE A 67 -12.64 -0.20 15.62
CA ILE A 67 -11.33 -0.83 15.80
C ILE A 67 -10.24 0.16 15.30
N PRO A 68 -9.23 0.50 16.13
CA PRO A 68 -8.13 1.36 15.71
C PRO A 68 -7.40 0.82 14.47
N THR A 69 -7.25 1.66 13.45
CA THR A 69 -6.68 1.28 12.14
C THR A 69 -6.15 2.50 11.39
N SER A 70 -5.27 2.26 10.41
CA SER A 70 -5.00 3.23 9.35
C SER A 70 -6.25 3.46 8.51
N ARG A 71 -6.36 4.67 7.94
CA ARG A 71 -7.47 5.10 7.06
C ARG A 71 -7.06 5.08 5.59
N ALA A 72 -8.03 4.91 4.71
CA ALA A 72 -7.80 4.91 3.26
C ALA A 72 -8.67 5.98 2.60
N ALA A 73 -8.02 7.01 2.04
CA ALA A 73 -8.72 8.16 1.48
C ALA A 73 -9.22 7.94 0.04
N SER A 74 -8.43 7.26 -0.81
CA SER A 74 -8.77 7.06 -2.22
C SER A 74 -8.03 5.88 -2.83
N ILE A 75 -8.54 5.41 -3.98
CA ILE A 75 -7.86 4.46 -4.88
C ILE A 75 -7.74 5.15 -6.24
N ILE A 76 -6.52 5.15 -6.79
CA ILE A 76 -6.23 5.66 -8.14
C ILE A 76 -5.77 4.48 -8.98
N VAL A 77 -6.34 4.32 -10.16
CA VAL A 77 -6.04 3.21 -11.08
C VAL A 77 -5.29 3.77 -12.29
N SER A 78 -4.12 3.21 -12.61
CA SER A 78 -3.40 3.55 -13.83
C SER A 78 -3.66 2.51 -14.93
N SER A 79 -3.19 2.82 -16.14
CA SER A 79 -3.15 1.88 -17.26
C SER A 79 -1.88 1.02 -17.27
N ASP A 80 -1.03 1.14 -16.24
CA ASP A 80 0.22 0.39 -16.17
C ASP A 80 -0.05 -1.09 -15.87
N ASP A 81 0.83 -1.92 -16.40
CA ASP A 81 0.74 -3.35 -16.24
C ASP A 81 1.68 -3.82 -15.14
N VAL A 82 1.17 -4.65 -14.24
CA VAL A 82 1.92 -5.18 -13.10
C VAL A 82 1.86 -6.70 -13.10
N TRP A 83 3.02 -7.36 -13.06
CA TRP A 83 3.10 -8.81 -13.10
C TRP A 83 3.05 -9.40 -11.69
N ARG A 84 2.09 -10.27 -11.43
CA ARG A 84 1.93 -10.94 -10.13
C ARG A 84 1.57 -12.40 -10.32
N ASP A 85 2.08 -13.24 -9.43
CA ASP A 85 1.53 -14.56 -9.20
C ASP A 85 0.52 -14.45 -8.05
N GLN A 86 -0.77 -14.36 -8.39
CA GLN A 86 -1.83 -14.12 -7.43
C GLN A 86 -1.94 -15.23 -6.38
N PHE A 87 -1.65 -16.47 -6.78
CA PHE A 87 -1.88 -17.67 -5.97
C PHE A 87 -0.58 -18.35 -5.53
N TYR A 88 0.57 -17.75 -5.84
CA TYR A 88 1.90 -18.29 -5.52
C TYR A 88 2.10 -19.72 -6.07
N ASN A 89 1.55 -19.99 -7.25
CA ASN A 89 1.57 -21.31 -7.89
C ASN A 89 2.48 -21.38 -9.13
N GLY A 90 3.31 -20.36 -9.36
CA GLY A 90 4.20 -20.22 -10.50
C GLY A 90 3.55 -19.55 -11.72
N ASN A 91 2.24 -19.36 -11.75
CA ASN A 91 1.54 -18.80 -12.91
C ASN A 91 1.43 -17.28 -12.80
N ILE A 92 2.51 -16.59 -13.16
CA ILE A 92 2.55 -15.13 -13.22
C ILE A 92 1.55 -14.65 -14.28
N LYS A 93 0.67 -13.74 -13.87
CA LYS A 93 -0.28 -13.06 -14.75
C LYS A 93 -0.09 -11.55 -14.67
N LYS A 94 -0.51 -10.93 -15.76
CA LYS A 94 -0.61 -9.49 -15.90
C LYS A 94 -1.86 -9.01 -15.16
N GLU A 95 -1.68 -8.14 -14.18
CA GLU A 95 -2.74 -7.50 -13.41
C GLU A 95 -2.69 -5.97 -13.61
N ARG A 96 -3.77 -5.31 -13.20
CA ARG A 96 -3.81 -3.87 -12.94
C ARG A 96 -3.75 -3.64 -11.44
#